data_AF-A0A2V8MEK8-F1
#
_entry.id   AF-A0A2V8MEK8-F1
#
_cell.length_a   1.000
_cell.length_b   1.000
_cell.length_c   1.000
_cell.angle_alpha   90.00
_cell.angle_beta   90.00
_cell.angle_gamma   90.00
#
_symmetry.space_group_name_H-M   'P 1'
#
loop_
_entity.id
_entity.type
_entity.pdbx_description
1 polymer ?
#
loop_
_entity_poly.entity_id
_entity_poly.type
_entity_poly.pdbx_seq_one_letter_code
_entity_poly.pdbx_strand_id
1 'polypeptide(L)'
;MKTAFSTKNITAFIAATLALGSITFGVTSRSFFREHRSNKLAASSNKHPSLILWAWERPTDLTFIDRNRIAVAFLARTIHLQGNDVFTRPRLQPLKLPEGVTVVAVARVESDAVKKPELSNEQGSKLVVAITEMASLPNVASIQIDFDATHSERAFYREVIMAVRRHLPKRVGLSITALASWCMDDDWLSDLPIDEAVPMLFRMAADGKEIANRLDGGEDFTSPLCRHSVGISTDEPRQNLSSSRRLYVFSPDPWTASSVRSIMESRK
;
A
#
# COMPACT_ATOMS: atom_id res chain seq x y z
N MET A 1 63.48 -22.07 -39.31
CA MET A 1 64.54 -22.18 -38.28
C MET A 1 63.90 -21.80 -36.95
N LYS A 2 63.87 -22.65 -35.91
CA LYS A 2 64.99 -22.96 -34.97
C LYS A 2 65.53 -21.67 -34.31
N THR A 3 65.69 -21.50 -32.99
CA THR A 3 65.51 -22.32 -31.76
C THR A 3 65.70 -21.38 -30.53
N ALA A 4 65.35 -21.63 -29.26
CA ALA A 4 64.66 -22.73 -28.54
C ALA A 4 64.17 -22.23 -27.15
N PHE A 5 63.40 -23.06 -26.43
CA PHE A 5 63.25 -22.97 -24.96
C PHE A 5 64.54 -23.39 -24.24
N SER A 6 64.77 -22.90 -23.02
CA SER A 6 65.66 -23.55 -22.03
C SER A 6 65.08 -23.44 -20.62
N THR A 7 65.44 -24.38 -19.74
CA THR A 7 64.76 -24.67 -18.46
C THR A 7 65.76 -24.82 -17.30
N LYS A 8 65.20 -24.96 -16.08
CA LYS A 8 65.86 -25.31 -14.79
C LYS A 8 66.48 -24.08 -14.07
N ASN A 9 66.42 -23.96 -12.74
CA ASN A 9 66.50 -25.02 -11.73
C ASN A 9 65.36 -25.08 -10.69
N ILE A 10 65.30 -26.25 -10.05
CA ILE A 10 64.42 -26.64 -8.95
C ILE A 10 65.17 -26.43 -7.63
N THR A 11 64.50 -25.89 -6.61
CA THR A 11 64.73 -26.34 -5.22
C THR A 11 63.47 -26.15 -4.38
N ALA A 12 62.94 -27.25 -3.85
CA ALA A 12 61.90 -27.22 -2.83
C ALA A 12 62.55 -27.30 -1.44
N PHE A 13 61.95 -26.64 -0.45
CA PHE A 13 62.18 -26.98 0.96
C PHE A 13 60.84 -26.92 1.70
N ILE A 14 60.46 -28.05 2.30
CA ILE A 14 59.33 -28.17 3.23
C ILE A 14 59.93 -28.47 4.59
N ALA A 15 59.65 -27.63 5.58
CA ALA A 15 59.72 -27.99 6.99
C ALA A 15 58.70 -27.12 7.75
N ALA A 16 57.84 -27.77 8.54
CA ALA A 16 56.75 -27.11 9.24
C ALA A 16 57.11 -26.80 10.69
N THR A 17 56.50 -25.75 11.25
CA THR A 17 56.34 -25.62 12.70
C THR A 17 55.01 -24.93 13.02
N LEU A 18 54.21 -25.58 13.85
CA LEU A 18 52.93 -25.09 14.38
C LEU A 18 53.17 -24.16 15.58
N ALA A 19 52.37 -23.09 15.73
CA ALA A 19 51.59 -22.82 16.96
C ALA A 19 50.79 -21.50 16.90
N LEU A 20 49.49 -21.62 17.18
CA LEU A 20 48.54 -20.66 17.77
C LEU A 20 48.53 -19.17 17.36
N GLY A 21 47.36 -18.73 16.89
CA GLY A 21 47.05 -17.32 16.64
C GLY A 21 45.59 -17.12 16.23
N SER A 22 44.63 -17.58 17.04
CA SER A 22 43.20 -17.34 16.79
C SER A 22 42.88 -15.85 16.79
N ILE A 23 42.12 -15.39 15.79
CA ILE A 23 40.96 -14.48 15.92
C ILE A 23 40.33 -14.31 14.54
N THR A 24 39.09 -14.78 14.40
CA THR A 24 38.23 -14.45 13.27
C THR A 24 37.44 -13.19 13.60
N PHE A 25 37.56 -12.14 12.79
CA PHE A 25 36.62 -11.02 12.78
C PHE A 25 36.02 -10.84 11.40
N GLY A 26 34.73 -11.13 11.28
CA GLY A 26 33.99 -11.05 10.02
C GLY A 26 33.63 -9.61 9.65
N VAL A 27 33.76 -9.28 8.36
CA VAL A 27 33.26 -8.03 7.80
C VAL A 27 31.81 -8.22 7.36
N THR A 28 30.86 -7.97 8.27
CA THR A 28 29.41 -8.01 7.99
C THR A 28 28.73 -6.67 8.32
N SER A 29 29.36 -5.55 7.96
CA SER A 29 28.84 -4.19 8.14
C SER A 29 27.76 -3.81 7.11
N ARG A 30 26.65 -4.56 7.04
CA ARG A 30 25.44 -4.18 6.27
C ARG A 30 24.10 -4.30 7.03
N SER A 31 24.08 -4.81 8.26
CA SER A 31 22.83 -4.94 9.05
C SER A 31 22.47 -3.70 9.89
N PHE A 32 23.47 -3.07 10.52
CA PHE A 32 23.25 -2.14 11.65
C PHE A 32 22.57 -0.79 11.35
N PHE A 33 22.37 -0.40 10.09
CA PHE A 33 21.74 0.88 9.72
C PHE A 33 20.27 0.78 9.27
N ARG A 34 19.71 -0.43 9.12
CA ARG A 34 18.33 -0.63 8.65
C ARG A 34 17.31 -0.71 9.78
N GLU A 35 17.71 -1.22 10.94
CA GLU A 35 16.80 -1.56 12.05
C GLU A 35 16.40 -0.34 12.90
N HIS A 36 17.30 0.62 13.09
CA HIS A 36 17.06 1.82 13.91
C HIS A 36 16.10 2.86 13.31
N ARG A 37 15.66 2.71 12.05
CA ARG A 37 14.69 3.64 11.43
C ARG A 37 13.23 3.22 11.62
N SER A 38 12.93 1.92 11.77
CA SER A 38 11.56 1.44 11.99
C SER A 38 11.00 1.85 13.36
N ASN A 39 11.79 1.70 14.43
CA ASN A 39 11.26 1.84 15.79
C ASN A 39 10.92 3.28 16.21
N LYS A 40 11.31 4.31 15.44
CA LYS A 40 10.92 5.71 15.73
C LYS A 40 9.57 6.13 15.14
N LEU A 41 9.00 5.37 14.19
CA LEU A 41 7.64 5.62 13.67
C LEU A 41 6.57 4.93 14.50
N ALA A 42 6.88 3.77 15.09
CA ALA A 42 5.97 3.03 15.98
C ALA A 42 5.57 3.80 17.27
N ALA A 43 6.36 4.78 17.69
CA ALA A 43 6.17 5.54 18.93
C ALA A 43 5.21 6.75 18.82
N SER A 44 4.54 6.95 17.68
CA SER A 44 3.53 8.02 17.46
C SER A 44 2.09 7.48 17.35
N SER A 45 1.83 6.28 17.88
CA SER A 45 0.63 5.45 17.68
C SER A 45 -0.65 5.90 18.40
N ASN A 46 -0.75 7.17 18.83
CA ASN A 46 -1.91 7.71 19.58
C ASN A 46 -2.53 9.00 18.99
N LYS A 47 -2.28 9.32 17.71
CA LYS A 47 -2.82 10.55 17.07
C LYS A 47 -3.56 10.36 15.73
N HIS A 48 -3.59 9.16 15.16
CA HIS A 48 -4.30 8.91 13.90
C HIS A 48 -5.48 7.95 14.12
N PRO A 49 -6.68 8.26 13.60
CA PRO A 49 -7.83 7.36 13.66
C PRO A 49 -7.52 5.94 13.19
N SER A 50 -7.77 4.97 14.05
CA SER A 50 -7.66 3.54 13.72
C SER A 50 -8.87 3.01 12.96
N LEU A 51 -9.94 3.80 12.84
CA LEU A 51 -11.13 3.51 12.03
C LEU A 51 -11.26 4.56 10.91
N ILE A 52 -11.45 4.09 9.68
CA ILE A 52 -11.63 4.91 8.49
C ILE A 52 -12.91 4.45 7.80
N LEU A 53 -13.90 5.34 7.67
CA LEU A 53 -15.12 5.04 6.91
C LEU A 53 -14.90 5.38 5.44
N TRP A 54 -15.25 4.46 4.54
CA TRP A 54 -15.12 4.65 3.11
C TRP A 54 -16.45 5.15 2.49
N ALA A 55 -16.41 6.24 1.74
CA ALA A 55 -17.58 6.95 1.23
C ALA A 55 -17.65 6.95 -0.31
N TRP A 56 -18.41 5.97 -0.86
CA TRP A 56 -18.79 5.88 -2.27
C TRP A 56 -19.49 7.14 -2.79
N GLU A 57 -19.57 7.27 -4.11
CA GLU A 57 -20.23 8.39 -4.78
C GLU A 57 -21.75 8.28 -4.66
N ARG A 58 -22.25 8.78 -3.52
CA ARG A 58 -23.66 8.93 -3.18
C ARG A 58 -23.80 10.08 -2.17
N PRO A 59 -25.00 10.68 -2.03
CA PRO A 59 -25.26 11.62 -0.95
C PRO A 59 -24.89 11.00 0.40
N THR A 60 -23.93 11.61 1.10
CA THR A 60 -23.36 11.06 2.33
C THR A 60 -23.26 12.17 3.38
N ASP A 61 -23.89 11.98 4.54
CA ASP A 61 -23.75 12.86 5.69
C ASP A 61 -23.04 12.08 6.81
N LEU A 62 -21.88 12.56 7.23
CA LEU A 62 -21.07 11.98 8.30
C LEU A 62 -20.85 12.97 9.45
N THR A 63 -21.60 14.08 9.51
CA THR A 63 -21.43 15.12 10.56
C THR A 63 -21.61 14.60 11.99
N PHE A 64 -22.18 13.40 12.17
CA PHE A 64 -22.37 12.72 13.45
C PHE A 64 -21.15 11.95 13.98
N ILE A 65 -20.06 11.78 13.21
CA ILE A 65 -18.90 10.97 13.63
C ILE A 65 -17.96 11.72 14.57
N ASP A 66 -17.33 11.01 15.50
CA ASP A 66 -16.25 11.55 16.33
C ASP A 66 -14.96 11.68 15.50
N ARG A 67 -14.68 12.91 15.05
CA ARG A 67 -13.50 13.28 14.24
C ARG A 67 -12.14 12.90 14.86
N ASN A 68 -12.07 12.70 16.18
CA ASN A 68 -10.84 12.31 16.87
C ASN A 68 -10.59 10.80 16.80
N ARG A 69 -11.64 10.01 16.53
CA ARG A 69 -11.61 8.54 16.51
C ARG A 69 -11.81 7.94 15.13
N ILE A 70 -12.40 8.71 14.20
CA ILE A 70 -12.80 8.25 12.87
C ILE A 70 -12.28 9.23 11.81
N ALA A 71 -11.57 8.70 10.82
CA ALA A 71 -11.24 9.40 9.58
C ALA A 71 -12.20 8.99 8.46
N VAL A 72 -12.22 9.74 7.36
CA VAL A 72 -13.05 9.43 6.19
C VAL A 72 -12.17 9.30 4.94
N ALA A 73 -12.24 8.14 4.29
CA ALA A 73 -11.81 7.97 2.92
C ALA A 73 -13.01 8.22 2.00
N PHE A 74 -12.86 9.02 0.96
CA PHE A 74 -13.97 9.32 0.05
C PHE A 74 -13.54 9.25 -1.41
N LEU A 75 -14.42 8.69 -2.25
CA LEU A 75 -14.24 8.75 -3.69
C LEU A 75 -14.30 10.21 -4.15
N ALA A 76 -13.14 10.74 -4.56
CA ALA A 76 -12.92 12.12 -4.94
C ALA A 76 -12.84 12.28 -6.47
N ARG A 77 -12.24 11.30 -7.15
CA ARG A 77 -12.17 11.21 -8.62
C ARG A 77 -12.33 9.76 -9.08
N THR A 78 -13.03 9.55 -10.19
CA THR A 78 -12.93 8.34 -11.01
C THR A 78 -12.10 8.68 -12.25
N ILE A 79 -11.13 7.85 -12.60
CA ILE A 79 -10.18 8.07 -13.69
C ILE A 79 -10.17 6.84 -14.59
N HIS A 80 -10.67 6.97 -15.82
CA HIS A 80 -10.73 5.87 -16.78
C HIS A 80 -9.52 5.93 -17.74
N LEU A 81 -8.83 4.80 -17.91
CA LEU A 81 -7.73 4.61 -18.85
C LEU A 81 -8.26 3.88 -20.09
N GLN A 82 -8.22 4.53 -21.25
CA GLN A 82 -8.86 4.01 -22.48
C GLN A 82 -8.02 4.33 -23.71
N GLY A 83 -7.38 3.34 -24.33
CA GLY A 83 -6.37 3.58 -25.37
C GLY A 83 -5.26 4.50 -24.86
N ASN A 84 -5.04 5.63 -25.55
CA ASN A 84 -4.08 6.68 -25.15
C ASN A 84 -4.68 7.75 -24.20
N ASP A 85 -5.97 7.65 -23.91
CA ASP A 85 -6.74 8.69 -23.22
C ASP A 85 -6.81 8.44 -21.70
N VAL A 86 -6.99 9.52 -20.95
CA VAL A 86 -7.26 9.50 -19.51
C VAL A 86 -8.46 10.40 -19.23
N PHE A 87 -9.61 9.82 -18.92
CA PHE A 87 -10.84 10.55 -18.64
C PHE A 87 -11.02 10.67 -17.13
N THR A 88 -10.99 11.90 -16.61
CA THR A 88 -11.17 12.16 -15.17
C THR A 88 -12.56 12.74 -14.90
N ARG A 89 -13.30 12.13 -13.98
CA ARG A 89 -14.59 12.62 -13.48
C ARG A 89 -14.46 12.92 -11.98
N PRO A 90 -14.75 14.15 -11.52
CA PRO A 90 -14.81 14.44 -10.09
C PRO A 90 -16.05 13.81 -9.45
N ARG A 91 -16.04 13.67 -8.12
CA ARG A 91 -17.23 13.35 -7.35
C ARG A 91 -18.34 14.37 -7.61
N LEU A 92 -19.51 13.90 -8.03
CA LEU A 92 -20.70 14.72 -8.31
C LEU A 92 -21.75 14.69 -7.19
N GLN A 93 -21.58 13.81 -6.20
CA GLN A 93 -22.53 13.61 -5.09
C GLN A 93 -22.09 14.30 -3.80
N PRO A 94 -23.00 14.91 -3.02
CA PRO A 94 -22.63 15.67 -1.84
C PRO A 94 -22.03 14.79 -0.74
N LEU A 95 -21.04 15.34 -0.03
CA LEU A 95 -20.41 14.74 1.14
C LEU A 95 -20.33 15.81 2.24
N LYS A 96 -21.02 15.60 3.35
CA LYS A 96 -20.90 16.45 4.54
C LYS A 96 -20.03 15.77 5.58
N LEU A 97 -19.08 16.50 6.12
CA LEU A 97 -18.09 16.04 7.09
C LEU A 97 -18.09 16.96 8.32
N PRO A 98 -17.77 16.46 9.52
CA PRO A 98 -17.51 17.33 10.66
C PRO A 98 -16.20 18.10 10.41
N GLU A 99 -16.16 19.35 10.85
CA GLU A 99 -15.00 20.23 10.68
C GLU A 99 -13.73 19.60 11.27
N GLY A 100 -12.61 19.71 10.57
CA GLY A 100 -11.31 19.20 11.06
C GLY A 100 -11.18 17.68 11.11
N VAL A 101 -12.09 16.91 10.52
CA VAL A 101 -11.89 15.46 10.33
C VAL A 101 -10.70 15.19 9.43
N THR A 102 -9.96 14.10 9.71
CA THR A 102 -8.90 13.63 8.81
C THR A 102 -9.52 13.01 7.56
N VAL A 103 -9.14 13.53 6.39
CA VAL A 103 -9.68 13.07 5.09
C VAL A 103 -8.60 12.38 4.24
N VAL A 104 -8.98 11.24 3.66
CA VAL A 104 -8.23 10.54 2.60
C VAL A 104 -8.99 10.73 1.28
N ALA A 105 -8.38 11.41 0.30
CA ALA A 105 -8.97 11.57 -1.03
C ALA A 105 -8.64 10.34 -1.89
N VAL A 106 -9.68 9.65 -2.39
CA VAL A 106 -9.51 8.43 -3.18
C VAL A 106 -9.69 8.71 -4.68
N ALA A 107 -8.72 8.25 -5.48
CA ALA A 107 -8.85 8.15 -6.93
C ALA A 107 -9.15 6.69 -7.28
N ARG A 108 -10.37 6.40 -7.75
CA ARG A 108 -10.71 5.13 -8.41
C ARG A 108 -10.14 5.16 -9.82
N VAL A 109 -9.22 4.26 -10.15
CA VAL A 109 -8.67 4.11 -11.51
C VAL A 109 -9.24 2.85 -12.14
N GLU A 110 -9.70 2.95 -13.38
CA GLU A 110 -10.36 1.85 -14.09
C GLU A 110 -9.86 1.75 -15.51
N SER A 111 -9.45 0.56 -15.93
CA SER A 111 -9.04 0.28 -17.31
C SER A 111 -10.24 -0.17 -18.15
N ASP A 112 -10.39 0.42 -19.33
CA ASP A 112 -11.45 0.02 -20.26
C ASP A 112 -11.21 -1.40 -20.80
N ALA A 113 -12.21 -2.27 -20.65
CA ALA A 113 -12.11 -3.68 -21.03
C ALA A 113 -12.12 -3.91 -22.56
N VAL A 114 -12.64 -2.96 -23.35
CA VAL A 114 -12.81 -3.05 -24.80
C VAL A 114 -11.70 -2.28 -25.52
N LYS A 115 -11.58 -0.97 -25.28
CA LYS A 115 -10.50 -0.10 -25.79
C LYS A 115 -9.40 -0.02 -24.73
N LYS A 116 -8.69 -1.14 -24.55
CA LYS A 116 -7.62 -1.33 -23.55
C LYS A 116 -6.64 -0.15 -23.50
N PRO A 117 -6.13 0.22 -22.32
CA PRO A 117 -5.14 1.28 -22.20
C PRO A 117 -3.80 0.87 -22.83
N GLU A 118 -3.10 1.85 -23.41
CA GLU A 118 -1.76 1.68 -23.99
C GLU A 118 -0.67 1.57 -22.90
N LEU A 119 -0.96 2.06 -21.69
CA LEU A 119 -0.03 2.10 -20.55
C LEU A 119 1.25 2.89 -20.86
N SER A 120 1.13 3.91 -21.71
CA SER A 120 2.26 4.73 -22.19
C SER A 120 2.72 5.76 -21.14
N ASN A 121 3.96 6.26 -21.29
CA ASN A 121 4.50 7.33 -20.44
C ASN A 121 3.64 8.61 -20.44
N GLU A 122 2.99 8.92 -21.56
CA GLU A 122 2.06 10.06 -21.66
C GLU A 122 0.78 9.81 -20.85
N GLN A 123 0.19 8.62 -20.98
CA GLN A 123 -0.98 8.22 -20.21
C GLN A 123 -0.68 8.19 -18.70
N GLY A 124 0.49 7.67 -18.32
CA GLY A 124 0.98 7.70 -16.93
C GLY A 124 1.16 9.11 -16.40
N SER A 125 1.72 10.02 -17.21
CA SER A 125 1.88 11.43 -16.84
C SER A 125 0.54 12.14 -16.61
N LYS A 126 -0.46 11.91 -17.48
CA LYS A 126 -1.84 12.41 -17.31
C LYS A 126 -2.48 11.87 -16.02
N LEU A 127 -2.31 10.58 -15.73
CA LEU A 127 -2.81 9.94 -14.51
C LEU A 127 -2.15 10.51 -13.24
N VAL A 128 -0.83 10.74 -13.26
CA VAL A 128 -0.08 11.36 -12.14
C VAL A 128 -0.60 12.76 -11.84
N VAL A 129 -0.84 13.60 -12.86
CA VAL A 129 -1.45 14.92 -12.68
C VAL A 129 -2.84 14.79 -12.07
N ALA A 130 -3.70 13.93 -12.65
CA ALA A 130 -5.07 13.73 -12.19
C ALA A 130 -5.16 13.21 -10.73
N ILE A 131 -4.19 12.44 -10.25
CA ILE A 131 -4.10 12.01 -8.84
C ILE A 131 -3.55 13.13 -7.95
N THR A 132 -2.45 13.77 -8.35
CA THR A 132 -1.72 14.73 -7.49
C THR A 132 -2.49 16.02 -7.22
N GLU A 133 -3.32 16.48 -8.16
CA GLU A 133 -4.23 17.61 -7.97
C GLU A 133 -5.18 17.46 -6.76
N MET A 134 -5.55 16.22 -6.39
CA MET A 134 -6.44 15.97 -5.25
C MET A 134 -5.84 16.45 -3.91
N ALA A 135 -4.51 16.64 -3.83
CA ALA A 135 -3.84 17.18 -2.64
C ALA A 135 -4.16 18.67 -2.37
N SER A 136 -4.80 19.37 -3.31
CA SER A 136 -5.32 20.73 -3.15
C SER A 136 -6.74 20.80 -2.60
N LEU A 137 -7.44 19.67 -2.47
CA LEU A 137 -8.78 19.63 -1.91
C LEU A 137 -8.76 19.94 -0.40
N PRO A 138 -9.81 20.58 0.15
CA PRO A 138 -9.84 20.95 1.57
C PRO A 138 -9.64 19.76 2.51
N ASN A 139 -8.82 19.97 3.55
CA ASN A 139 -8.58 19.02 4.64
C ASN A 139 -8.00 17.64 4.25
N VAL A 140 -7.51 17.47 3.01
CA VAL A 140 -6.86 16.22 2.57
C VAL A 140 -5.52 16.03 3.28
N ALA A 141 -5.43 14.97 4.08
CA ALA A 141 -4.23 14.55 4.78
C ALA A 141 -3.48 13.41 4.05
N SER A 142 -4.18 12.64 3.23
CA SER A 142 -3.62 11.52 2.47
C SER A 142 -4.36 11.31 1.15
N ILE A 143 -3.70 10.71 0.18
CA ILE A 143 -4.31 10.20 -1.04
C ILE A 143 -4.29 8.67 -1.02
N GLN A 144 -5.36 8.07 -1.50
CA GLN A 144 -5.43 6.63 -1.79
C GLN A 144 -5.68 6.43 -3.27
N ILE A 145 -4.90 5.55 -3.90
CA ILE A 145 -5.18 5.10 -5.26
C ILE A 145 -5.91 3.77 -5.15
N ASP A 146 -7.12 3.72 -5.70
CA ASP A 146 -7.95 2.51 -5.76
C ASP A 146 -7.97 1.98 -7.18
N PHE A 147 -7.10 1.01 -7.47
CA PHE A 147 -6.92 0.45 -8.81
C PHE A 147 -6.66 -1.05 -8.72
N ASP A 148 -7.58 -1.86 -9.23
CA ASP A 148 -7.50 -3.33 -9.26
C ASP A 148 -6.60 -3.81 -10.43
N ALA A 149 -5.37 -3.31 -10.48
CA ALA A 149 -4.43 -3.51 -11.58
C ALA A 149 -4.15 -4.99 -11.90
N THR A 150 -4.37 -5.40 -13.14
CA THR A 150 -3.97 -6.72 -13.63
C THR A 150 -2.45 -6.91 -13.57
N HIS A 151 -1.98 -8.17 -13.63
CA HIS A 151 -0.55 -8.46 -13.64
C HIS A 151 0.23 -7.67 -14.71
N SER A 152 -0.36 -7.50 -15.91
CA SER A 152 0.18 -6.69 -17.01
C SER A 152 0.28 -5.19 -16.71
N GLU A 153 -0.57 -4.65 -15.83
CA GLU A 153 -0.63 -3.22 -15.53
C GLU A 153 0.27 -2.81 -14.36
N ARG A 154 0.74 -3.77 -13.55
CA ARG A 154 1.57 -3.51 -12.36
C ARG A 154 2.84 -2.72 -12.65
N ALA A 155 3.52 -2.97 -13.77
CA ALA A 155 4.74 -2.23 -14.14
C ALA A 155 4.45 -0.74 -14.36
N PHE A 156 3.40 -0.43 -15.12
CA PHE A 156 2.89 0.93 -15.31
C PHE A 156 2.42 1.55 -13.98
N TYR A 157 1.68 0.79 -13.16
CA TYR A 157 1.16 1.27 -11.89
C TYR A 157 2.28 1.61 -10.90
N ARG A 158 3.36 0.80 -10.82
CA ARG A 158 4.55 1.12 -10.02
C ARG A 158 5.17 2.46 -10.42
N GLU A 159 5.37 2.70 -11.71
CA GLU A 159 5.92 3.98 -12.20
C GLU A 159 5.00 5.17 -11.87
N VAL A 160 3.68 5.00 -12.00
CA VAL A 160 2.69 6.00 -11.60
C VAL A 160 2.76 6.27 -10.08
N ILE A 161 2.82 5.25 -9.23
CA ILE A 161 2.93 5.42 -7.77
C ILE A 161 4.23 6.18 -7.42
N MET A 162 5.37 5.80 -8.01
CA MET A 162 6.64 6.49 -7.80
C MET A 162 6.57 7.96 -8.25
N ALA A 163 5.96 8.22 -9.42
CA ALA A 163 5.78 9.58 -9.93
C ALA A 163 4.81 10.41 -9.08
N VAL A 164 3.68 9.85 -8.64
CA VAL A 164 2.75 10.51 -7.69
C VAL A 164 3.50 10.88 -6.41
N ARG A 165 4.26 9.95 -5.82
CA ARG A 165 4.99 10.23 -4.58
C ARG A 165 6.04 11.34 -4.73
N ARG A 166 6.72 11.42 -5.87
CA ARG A 166 7.68 12.50 -6.19
C ARG A 166 7.04 13.89 -6.23
N HIS A 167 5.79 13.99 -6.72
CA HIS A 167 5.08 15.26 -6.86
C HIS A 167 4.24 15.63 -5.62
N LEU A 168 3.80 14.66 -4.81
CA LEU A 168 3.01 14.93 -3.61
C LEU A 168 3.85 15.56 -2.48
N PRO A 169 3.37 16.64 -1.82
CA PRO A 169 4.04 17.21 -0.65
C PRO A 169 4.30 16.15 0.42
N LYS A 170 5.49 16.18 1.06
CA LYS A 170 5.91 15.17 2.07
C LYS A 170 4.95 15.01 3.27
N ARG A 171 4.09 16.00 3.52
CA ARG A 171 3.06 15.96 4.58
C ARG A 171 1.79 15.20 4.19
N VAL A 172 1.57 14.97 2.90
CA VAL A 172 0.39 14.28 2.36
C VAL A 172 0.76 12.80 2.23
N GLY A 173 0.03 11.94 2.94
CA GLY A 173 0.20 10.50 2.84
C GLY A 173 -0.13 9.96 1.44
N LEU A 174 0.39 8.78 1.12
CA LEU A 174 0.06 8.05 -0.10
C LEU A 174 -0.16 6.57 0.26
N SER A 175 -1.33 6.05 -0.07
CA SER A 175 -1.71 4.65 0.13
C SER A 175 -2.32 4.08 -1.14
N ILE A 176 -2.49 2.76 -1.19
CA ILE A 176 -3.29 2.09 -2.22
C ILE A 176 -4.33 1.17 -1.57
N THR A 177 -5.44 0.88 -2.24
CA THR A 177 -6.14 -0.38 -2.00
C THR A 177 -5.33 -1.53 -2.62
N ALA A 178 -5.48 -2.73 -2.08
CA ALA A 178 -4.81 -3.92 -2.60
C ALA A 178 -5.74 -5.12 -2.61
N LEU A 179 -5.69 -5.91 -3.69
CA LEU A 179 -6.22 -7.26 -3.67
C LEU A 179 -5.43 -8.07 -2.64
N ALA A 180 -6.12 -8.86 -1.82
CA ALA A 180 -5.47 -9.56 -0.71
C ALA A 180 -4.35 -10.53 -1.17
N SER A 181 -4.44 -11.09 -2.39
CA SER A 181 -3.41 -11.96 -2.99
C SER A 181 -2.07 -11.23 -3.22
N TRP A 182 -2.10 -9.92 -3.52
CA TRP A 182 -0.88 -9.09 -3.66
C TRP A 182 -0.10 -8.93 -2.36
N CYS A 183 -0.71 -9.25 -1.23
CA CYS A 183 -0.12 -9.16 0.09
C CYS A 183 0.38 -10.52 0.61
N MET A 184 0.17 -11.61 -0.15
CA MET A 184 0.46 -12.98 0.28
C MET A 184 1.63 -13.61 -0.47
N ASP A 185 1.61 -13.62 -1.82
CA ASP A 185 2.43 -14.59 -2.56
C ASP A 185 3.45 -13.97 -3.54
N ASP A 186 3.30 -12.70 -3.93
CA ASP A 186 4.23 -11.98 -4.82
C ASP A 186 4.83 -10.71 -4.20
N ASP A 187 5.97 -10.27 -4.74
CA ASP A 187 6.79 -9.20 -4.17
C ASP A 187 6.60 -7.83 -4.85
N TRP A 188 5.65 -7.69 -5.79
CA TRP A 188 5.53 -6.50 -6.63
C TRP A 188 5.17 -5.21 -5.87
N LEU A 189 4.75 -5.31 -4.61
CA LEU A 189 4.56 -4.18 -3.69
C LEU A 189 5.88 -3.67 -3.09
N SER A 190 6.97 -4.43 -3.19
CA SER A 190 8.27 -4.10 -2.58
C SER A 190 8.84 -2.78 -3.09
N ASP A 191 9.45 -2.03 -2.19
CA ASP A 191 10.04 -0.70 -2.44
C ASP A 191 9.07 0.34 -3.03
N LEU A 192 7.75 0.10 -3.02
CA LEU A 192 6.76 1.14 -3.31
C LEU A 192 6.86 2.25 -2.24
N PRO A 193 6.96 3.53 -2.64
CA PRO A 193 7.15 4.61 -1.69
C PRO A 193 5.78 5.12 -1.19
N ILE A 194 5.02 4.20 -0.59
CA ILE A 194 3.68 4.39 -0.01
C ILE A 194 3.72 4.10 1.49
N ASP A 195 2.79 4.69 2.24
CA ASP A 195 2.69 4.53 3.70
C ASP A 195 2.03 3.20 4.08
N GLU A 196 1.09 2.72 3.26
CA GLU A 196 0.40 1.43 3.41
C GLU A 196 -0.21 0.95 2.08
N ALA A 197 -0.38 -0.36 1.95
CA ALA A 197 -1.27 -0.99 0.98
C ALA A 197 -2.41 -1.64 1.79
N VAL A 198 -3.67 -1.33 1.48
CA VAL A 198 -4.83 -1.77 2.27
C VAL A 198 -5.42 -3.05 1.65
N PRO A 199 -5.12 -4.25 2.19
CA PRO A 199 -5.69 -5.50 1.68
C PRO A 199 -7.19 -5.56 1.90
N MET A 200 -7.93 -5.75 0.81
CA MET A 200 -9.38 -5.78 0.77
C MET A 200 -9.88 -7.20 1.06
N LEU A 201 -10.39 -7.45 2.26
CA LEU A 201 -10.76 -8.78 2.77
C LEU A 201 -12.22 -9.18 2.52
N PHE A 202 -12.83 -8.59 1.50
CA PHE A 202 -14.20 -8.80 1.03
C PHE A 202 -14.21 -8.86 -0.51
N ARG A 203 -15.18 -9.55 -1.13
CA ARG A 203 -15.32 -9.72 -2.59
C ARG A 203 -14.08 -10.25 -3.31
N MET A 204 -13.23 -11.00 -2.60
CA MET A 204 -11.91 -11.49 -3.07
C MET A 204 -11.97 -12.56 -4.19
N ALA A 205 -13.14 -12.82 -4.77
CA ALA A 205 -13.36 -13.82 -5.83
C ALA A 205 -12.73 -15.20 -5.51
N ALA A 206 -12.03 -15.81 -6.48
CA ALA A 206 -11.57 -17.19 -6.43
C ALA A 206 -10.59 -17.47 -5.26
N ASP A 207 -9.62 -16.58 -5.03
CA ASP A 207 -8.57 -16.74 -4.02
C ASP A 207 -9.10 -16.56 -2.58
N GLY A 208 -10.31 -16.00 -2.45
CA GLY A 208 -10.85 -15.52 -1.18
C GLY A 208 -10.95 -16.57 -0.08
N LYS A 209 -11.25 -17.83 -0.42
CA LYS A 209 -11.37 -18.91 0.57
C LYS A 209 -10.01 -19.33 1.12
N GLU A 210 -8.99 -19.40 0.27
CA GLU A 210 -7.64 -19.79 0.70
C GLU A 210 -7.02 -18.70 1.57
N ILE A 211 -7.08 -17.45 1.13
CA ILE A 211 -6.58 -16.29 1.89
C ILE A 211 -7.33 -16.17 3.23
N ALA A 212 -8.66 -16.39 3.25
CA ALA A 212 -9.43 -16.42 4.49
C ALA A 212 -8.91 -17.50 5.45
N ASN A 213 -8.81 -18.76 5.00
CA ASN A 213 -8.33 -19.86 5.84
C ASN A 213 -6.93 -19.62 6.42
N ARG A 214 -6.01 -19.03 5.64
CA ARG A 214 -4.64 -18.71 6.08
C ARG A 214 -4.67 -17.66 7.21
N LEU A 215 -5.40 -16.56 7.01
CA LEU A 215 -5.53 -15.49 8.01
C LEU A 215 -6.28 -15.96 9.28
N ASP A 216 -7.36 -16.72 9.11
CA ASP A 216 -8.15 -17.29 10.21
C ASP A 216 -7.36 -18.37 10.99
N GLY A 217 -6.40 -19.04 10.32
CA GLY A 217 -5.40 -19.92 10.91
C GLY A 217 -4.23 -19.21 11.62
N GLY A 218 -4.19 -17.88 11.59
CA GLY A 218 -3.18 -17.06 12.27
C GLY A 218 -1.95 -16.70 11.43
N GLU A 219 -1.95 -16.97 10.11
CA GLU A 219 -0.95 -16.36 9.22
C GLU A 219 -1.16 -14.83 9.10
N ASP A 220 -0.12 -14.14 8.64
CA ASP A 220 -0.17 -12.72 8.29
C ASP A 220 0.39 -12.51 6.88
N PHE A 221 0.03 -11.38 6.28
CA PHE A 221 0.53 -10.93 4.99
C PHE A 221 2.07 -10.97 4.94
N THR A 222 2.64 -11.44 3.83
CA THR A 222 4.09 -11.46 3.63
C THR A 222 4.64 -10.06 3.39
N SER A 223 3.90 -9.22 2.64
CA SER A 223 4.22 -7.82 2.39
C SER A 223 4.08 -6.96 3.66
N PRO A 224 5.16 -6.30 4.14
CA PRO A 224 5.08 -5.41 5.32
C PRO A 224 4.09 -4.25 5.15
N LEU A 225 3.89 -3.77 3.91
CA LEU A 225 2.96 -2.67 3.60
C LEU A 225 1.50 -3.02 3.90
N CYS A 226 1.16 -4.32 3.96
CA CYS A 226 -0.20 -4.80 4.21
C CYS A 226 -0.49 -5.18 5.67
N ARG A 227 0.52 -5.20 6.56
CA ARG A 227 0.34 -5.66 7.95
C ARG A 227 -0.31 -4.65 8.88
N HIS A 228 -0.31 -3.37 8.49
CA HIS A 228 -0.73 -2.27 9.36
C HIS A 228 -2.20 -1.86 9.18
N SER A 229 -2.86 -2.31 8.10
CA SER A 229 -4.25 -2.02 7.81
C SER A 229 -4.97 -3.16 7.12
N VAL A 230 -6.31 -3.13 7.15
CA VAL A 230 -7.19 -4.07 6.44
C VAL A 230 -8.46 -3.33 5.99
N GLY A 231 -8.99 -3.72 4.83
CA GLY A 231 -10.30 -3.30 4.33
C GLY A 231 -11.34 -4.39 4.57
N ILE A 232 -12.51 -4.05 5.12
CA ILE A 232 -13.67 -4.95 5.24
C ILE A 232 -14.94 -4.25 4.76
N SER A 233 -15.98 -5.00 4.41
CA SER A 233 -17.29 -4.44 4.10
C SER A 233 -18.34 -4.87 5.12
N THR A 234 -19.34 -4.03 5.41
CA THR A 234 -20.36 -4.31 6.45
C THR A 234 -21.27 -5.50 6.13
N ASP A 235 -21.39 -5.85 4.85
CA ASP A 235 -22.08 -7.03 4.31
C ASP A 235 -21.23 -8.31 4.34
N GLU A 236 -19.92 -8.20 4.53
CA GLU A 236 -18.95 -9.31 4.61
C GLU A 236 -18.07 -9.18 5.88
N PRO A 237 -18.65 -9.27 7.09
CA PRO A 237 -17.93 -9.07 8.34
C PRO A 237 -16.88 -10.18 8.58
N ARG A 238 -15.66 -9.78 8.93
CA ARG A 238 -14.59 -10.68 9.37
C ARG A 238 -14.51 -10.73 10.89
N GLN A 239 -14.35 -11.94 11.43
CA GLN A 239 -14.02 -12.15 12.85
C GLN A 239 -12.51 -12.02 13.08
N ASN A 240 -12.07 -11.98 14.34
CA ASN A 240 -10.65 -12.06 14.75
C ASN A 240 -9.68 -11.01 14.14
N LEU A 241 -10.20 -9.90 13.59
CA LEU A 241 -9.36 -8.81 13.09
C LEU A 241 -8.54 -8.19 14.22
N SER A 242 -7.21 -8.14 14.06
CA SER A 242 -6.34 -7.53 15.07
C SER A 242 -6.70 -6.07 15.31
N SER A 243 -7.04 -5.72 16.55
CA SER A 243 -7.39 -4.35 16.96
C SER A 243 -6.24 -3.35 16.77
N SER A 244 -5.00 -3.84 16.64
CA SER A 244 -3.80 -3.04 16.34
C SER A 244 -3.77 -2.46 14.92
N ARG A 245 -4.57 -2.98 13.99
CA ARG A 245 -4.61 -2.51 12.59
C ARG A 245 -5.55 -1.33 12.40
N ARG A 246 -5.20 -0.47 11.44
CA ARG A 246 -6.14 0.53 10.89
C ARG A 246 -7.18 -0.18 10.04
N LEU A 247 -8.45 0.05 10.36
CA LEU A 247 -9.58 -0.61 9.69
C LEU A 247 -10.23 0.37 8.73
N TYR A 248 -10.18 0.06 7.44
CA TYR A 248 -10.97 0.70 6.41
C TYR A 248 -12.29 -0.07 6.29
N VAL A 249 -13.43 0.60 6.56
CA VAL A 249 -14.74 -0.04 6.48
C VAL A 249 -15.52 0.53 5.31
N PHE A 250 -15.93 -0.38 4.43
CA PHE A 250 -16.77 -0.15 3.27
C PHE A 250 -18.21 -0.54 3.63
N SER A 251 -19.20 0.04 2.96
CA SER A 251 -20.59 -0.35 3.16
C SER A 251 -21.39 -0.19 1.87
N PRO A 252 -22.18 -1.20 1.45
CA PRO A 252 -23.12 -1.07 0.36
C PRO A 252 -24.25 -0.08 0.70
N ASP A 253 -24.56 0.12 1.99
CA ASP A 253 -25.64 0.97 2.48
C ASP A 253 -25.17 2.36 2.94
N PRO A 254 -26.04 3.38 2.94
CA PRO A 254 -25.70 4.71 3.47
C PRO A 254 -25.23 4.67 4.93
N TRP A 255 -24.24 5.49 5.25
CA TRP A 255 -23.72 5.60 6.62
C TRP A 255 -24.77 6.18 7.57
N THR A 256 -24.94 5.54 8.73
CA THR A 256 -25.86 5.97 9.79
C THR A 256 -25.16 5.95 11.15
N ALA A 257 -25.68 6.71 12.11
CA ALA A 257 -25.15 6.71 13.48
C ALA A 257 -25.26 5.33 14.16
N SER A 258 -26.22 4.50 13.76
CA SER A 258 -26.32 3.10 14.21
C SER A 258 -25.26 2.21 13.57
N SER A 259 -25.08 2.24 12.24
CA SER A 259 -24.10 1.36 11.57
C SER A 259 -22.67 1.66 12.01
N VAL A 260 -22.31 2.94 12.17
CA VAL A 260 -21.00 3.35 12.72
C VAL A 260 -20.84 2.91 14.18
N ARG A 261 -21.88 3.00 15.01
CA ARG A 261 -21.82 2.53 16.40
C ARG A 261 -21.57 1.03 16.51
N SER A 262 -22.27 0.22 15.71
CA SER A 262 -22.08 -1.24 15.69
C SER A 262 -20.65 -1.65 15.29
N ILE A 263 -20.04 -0.93 14.34
CA ILE A 263 -18.62 -1.11 13.97
C ILE A 263 -17.67 -0.72 15.13
N MET A 264 -18.00 0.31 15.89
CA MET A 264 -17.19 0.72 17.05
C MET A 264 -17.34 -0.24 18.24
N GLU A 265 -18.47 -0.93 18.35
CA GLU A 265 -18.76 -1.91 19.39
C GLU A 265 -18.09 -3.26 19.09
N SER A 266 -18.05 -3.70 17.84
CA SER A 266 -17.34 -4.93 17.43
C SER A 266 -15.80 -4.84 17.49
N ARG A 267 -15.25 -3.68 17.87
CA ARG A 267 -13.82 -3.43 18.04
C ARG A 267 -13.37 -3.26 19.50
N LYS A 268 -14.28 -3.44 20.46
CA LYS A 268 -13.97 -3.42 21.90
C LYS A 268 -13.62 -4.82 22.40
#